data_AF-A0A836UHF7-F1
#
_entry.id   AF-A0A836UHF7-F1
#
_cell.length_a   1.000
_cell.length_b   1.000
_cell.length_c   1.000
_cell.angle_alpha   90.00
_cell.angle_beta   90.00
_cell.angle_gamma   90.00
#
_symmetry.space_group_name_H-M   'P 1'
#
loop_
_entity.id
_entity.type
_entity.pdbx_description
1 polymer ?
#
loop_
_entity_poly.entity_id
_entity_poly.type
_entity_poly.pdbx_seq_one_letter_code
_entity_poly.pdbx_strand_id
1 'polypeptide(L)'
;MEQDQQTIASILGISPSTVSRETRRNRGQRDYCAHQAHQKALSRRRDKALLAQDWSPEQVSGRLRRKEGVYISPERIYQHLRADRQAGGTLWSHLRHRGKKRKKRYGKPDARGQIKNRVSIGVRPAIR
;
A
#
# COMPACT_ATOMS: atom_id res chain seq x y z
N MET A 1 29.79 6.40 -22.51
CA MET A 1 30.15 5.01 -22.20
C MET A 1 29.07 4.44 -21.30
N GLU A 2 28.26 3.55 -21.86
CA GLU A 2 27.22 2.82 -21.12
C GLU A 2 27.94 1.80 -20.23
N GLN A 3 27.97 2.04 -18.92
CA GLN A 3 28.67 1.16 -17.97
C GLN A 3 27.90 -0.16 -17.85
N ASP A 4 28.56 -1.27 -18.14
CA ASP A 4 27.96 -2.60 -18.04
C ASP A 4 27.57 -2.92 -16.59
N GLN A 5 26.37 -3.48 -16.41
CA GLN A 5 25.80 -3.83 -15.10
C GLN A 5 26.66 -4.86 -14.36
N GLN A 6 27.37 -5.72 -15.10
CA GLN A 6 28.30 -6.70 -14.53
C GLN A 6 29.50 -6.01 -13.88
N THR A 7 30.07 -5.00 -14.54
CA THR A 7 31.20 -4.22 -14.04
C THR A 7 30.83 -3.46 -12.77
N ILE A 8 29.67 -2.80 -12.76
CA ILE A 8 29.15 -2.08 -11.58
C ILE A 8 28.94 -3.05 -10.41
N ALA A 9 28.38 -4.23 -10.69
CA ALA A 9 28.12 -5.24 -9.67
C ALA A 9 29.41 -5.81 -9.08
N SER A 10 30.42 -6.05 -9.92
CA SER A 10 31.75 -6.51 -9.50
C SER A 10 32.44 -5.49 -8.57
N ILE A 11 32.44 -4.20 -8.94
CA ILE A 11 33.00 -3.12 -8.12
C ILE A 11 32.30 -3.04 -6.75
N LEU A 12 30.98 -3.22 -6.72
CA LEU A 12 30.16 -3.12 -5.50
C LEU A 12 30.11 -4.42 -4.68
N GLY A 13 30.69 -5.52 -5.17
CA GLY A 13 30.65 -6.82 -4.49
C GLY A 13 29.24 -7.42 -4.36
N ILE A 14 28.33 -7.10 -5.28
CA ILE A 14 26.93 -7.56 -5.26
C ILE A 14 26.58 -8.30 -6.55
N SER A 15 25.45 -9.01 -6.55
CA SER A 15 25.00 -9.69 -7.77
C SER A 15 24.57 -8.68 -8.85
N PRO A 16 24.83 -8.93 -10.15
CA PRO A 16 24.32 -8.10 -11.24
C PRO A 16 22.80 -7.96 -11.23
N SER A 17 22.11 -9.00 -10.78
CA SER A 17 20.66 -8.99 -10.59
C SER A 17 20.20 -7.98 -9.53
N THR A 18 21.04 -7.64 -8.55
CA THR A 18 20.76 -6.59 -7.56
C THR A 18 20.80 -5.20 -8.20
N VAL A 19 21.84 -4.92 -9.01
CA VAL A 19 21.97 -3.67 -9.78
C VAL A 19 20.79 -3.51 -10.74
N SER A 20 20.48 -4.55 -11.53
CA SER A 20 19.35 -4.54 -12.45
C SER A 20 18.01 -4.26 -11.76
N ARG A 21 17.75 -4.91 -10.61
CA ARG A 21 16.53 -4.66 -9.82
C ARG A 21 16.48 -3.24 -9.27
N GLU A 22 17.61 -2.67 -8.84
CA GLU A 22 17.69 -1.31 -8.30
C GLU A 22 17.41 -0.27 -9.38
N THR A 23 18.05 -0.41 -10.54
CA THR A 23 17.86 0.47 -11.71
C THR A 23 16.41 0.40 -12.18
N ARG A 24 15.85 -0.81 -12.34
CA ARG A 24 14.44 -0.99 -12.75
C ARG A 24 13.45 -0.35 -11.78
N ARG A 25 13.68 -0.44 -10.47
CA ARG A 25 12.78 0.12 -9.45
C ARG A 25 12.87 1.63 -9.34
N ASN A 26 14.02 2.22 -9.64
CA ASN A 26 14.30 3.61 -9.34
C ASN A 26 14.55 4.50 -10.56
N ARG A 27 14.54 3.95 -11.78
CA ARG A 27 14.70 4.70 -13.03
C ARG A 27 13.77 5.93 -13.08
N GLY A 28 14.31 7.06 -13.52
CA GLY A 28 13.54 8.26 -13.85
C GLY A 28 12.86 8.13 -15.21
N GLN A 29 12.27 9.23 -15.70
CA GLN A 29 11.64 9.30 -17.03
C GLN A 29 12.63 9.16 -18.19
N ARG A 30 13.87 9.65 -18.02
CA ARG A 30 14.97 9.48 -18.98
C ARG A 30 16.01 8.51 -18.44
N ASP A 31 16.72 8.95 -17.40
CA ASP A 31 17.90 8.27 -16.89
C ASP A 31 17.80 7.91 -15.41
N TYR A 32 18.78 7.11 -14.95
CA TYR A 32 18.95 6.82 -13.54
C TYR A 32 19.53 8.04 -12.82
N CYS A 33 18.82 8.55 -11.81
CA CYS A 33 19.27 9.66 -10.98
C CYS A 33 19.35 9.21 -9.52
N ALA A 34 20.56 9.18 -8.95
CA ALA A 34 20.83 8.64 -7.62
C ALA A 34 20.02 9.34 -6.51
N HIS A 35 19.91 10.68 -6.56
CA HIS A 35 19.14 11.44 -5.58
C HIS A 35 17.65 11.07 -5.60
N GLN A 36 17.03 10.96 -6.78
CA GLN A 36 15.65 10.52 -6.90
C GLN A 36 15.46 9.07 -6.47
N ALA A 37 16.41 8.19 -6.82
CA ALA A 37 16.41 6.79 -6.41
C ALA A 37 16.42 6.65 -4.88
N HIS A 38 17.26 7.45 -4.21
CA HIS A 38 17.33 7.48 -2.76
C HIS A 38 16.02 7.94 -2.12
N GLN A 39 15.42 9.05 -2.61
CA GLN A 39 14.13 9.51 -2.10
C GLN A 39 13.00 8.48 -2.30
N LYS A 40 12.95 7.82 -3.48
CA LYS A 40 12.01 6.72 -3.74
C LYS A 40 12.24 5.53 -2.79
N ALA A 41 13.48 5.23 -2.44
CA ALA A 41 13.80 4.16 -1.49
C ALA A 41 13.36 4.53 -0.07
N LEU A 42 13.59 5.78 0.38
CA LEU A 42 13.16 6.28 1.69
C LEU A 42 11.64 6.29 1.82
N SER A 43 10.91 6.78 0.81
CA SER A 43 9.44 6.77 0.79
C SER A 43 8.90 5.34 0.97
N ARG A 44 9.46 4.36 0.24
CA ARG A 44 9.07 2.94 0.39
C ARG A 44 9.35 2.38 1.78
N ARG A 45 10.47 2.76 2.42
CA ARG A 45 10.80 2.34 3.79
C ARG A 45 9.81 2.91 4.80
N ARG A 46 9.36 4.15 4.63
CA ARG A 46 8.34 4.79 5.49
C ARG A 46 6.97 4.12 5.37
N ASP A 47 6.53 3.83 4.14
CA ASP A 47 5.25 3.15 3.92
C ASP A 47 5.18 1.80 4.65
N LYS A 48 6.29 1.05 4.65
CA LYS A 48 6.42 -0.19 5.42
C LYS A 48 6.27 0.03 6.93
N ALA A 49 6.85 1.09 7.48
CA ALA A 49 6.78 1.40 8.90
C ALA A 49 5.36 1.83 9.36
N LEU A 50 4.59 2.51 8.49
CA LEU A 50 3.20 2.89 8.78
C LEU A 50 2.26 1.68 8.78
N LEU A 51 2.49 0.74 7.87
CA LEU A 51 1.74 -0.53 7.83
C LEU A 51 2.00 -1.39 9.06
N ALA A 52 3.20 -1.34 9.65
CA ALA A 52 3.52 -2.05 10.89
C ALA A 52 2.72 -1.57 12.12
N GLN A 53 2.06 -0.41 12.03
CA GLN A 53 1.17 0.13 13.09
C GLN A 53 -0.29 -0.35 12.92
N ASP A 54 -0.56 -1.35 12.06
CA ASP A 54 -1.89 -1.91 11.73
C ASP A 54 -2.89 -0.93 11.05
N TRP A 55 -2.37 0.06 10.31
CA TRP A 55 -3.19 1.04 9.58
C TRP A 55 -3.74 0.45 8.27
N SER A 56 -5.00 0.75 7.94
CA SER A 56 -5.54 0.41 6.62
C SER A 56 -4.86 1.22 5.51
N PRO A 57 -4.75 0.71 4.27
CA PRO A 57 -4.16 1.45 3.15
C PRO A 57 -4.79 2.83 2.91
N GLU A 58 -6.10 2.96 3.11
CA GLU A 58 -6.84 4.23 3.03
C GLU A 58 -6.45 5.19 4.17
N GLN A 59 -6.25 4.65 5.38
CA GLN A 59 -5.78 5.44 6.52
C GLN A 59 -4.33 5.89 6.33
N VAL A 60 -3.45 5.04 5.78
CA VAL A 60 -2.07 5.40 5.43
C VAL A 60 -2.06 6.52 4.40
N SER A 61 -2.82 6.38 3.31
CA SER A 61 -2.98 7.42 2.28
C SER A 61 -3.47 8.74 2.87
N GLY A 62 -4.52 8.70 3.70
CA GLY A 62 -5.06 9.90 4.35
C GLY A 62 -4.09 10.54 5.34
N ARG A 63 -3.32 9.74 6.09
CA ARG A 63 -2.33 10.23 7.05
C ARG A 63 -1.13 10.86 6.34
N LEU A 64 -0.62 10.22 5.28
CA LEU A 64 0.46 10.77 4.46
C LEU A 64 0.06 12.11 3.86
N ARG A 65 -1.16 12.21 3.34
CA ARG A 65 -1.68 13.47 2.79
C ARG A 65 -1.76 14.58 3.85
N ARG A 66 -2.18 14.26 5.07
CA ARG A 66 -2.34 15.25 6.15
C ARG A 66 -1.03 15.65 6.82
N LYS A 67 -0.12 14.69 7.08
CA LYS A 67 1.11 14.94 7.84
C LYS A 67 2.29 15.37 6.96
N GLU A 68 2.43 14.77 5.79
CA GLU A 68 3.61 14.97 4.93
C GLU A 68 3.27 15.65 3.59
N GLY A 69 1.99 15.92 3.32
CA GLY A 69 1.54 16.51 2.05
C GLY A 69 1.69 15.57 0.84
N VAL A 70 2.07 14.31 1.06
CA VAL A 70 2.28 13.33 -0.01
C VAL A 70 0.99 12.54 -0.24
N TYR A 71 0.56 12.44 -1.48
CA TYR A 71 -0.56 11.60 -1.87
C TYR A 71 -0.08 10.31 -2.54
N ILE A 72 -0.38 9.18 -1.91
CA ILE A 72 -0.21 7.85 -2.49
C ILE A 72 -1.60 7.23 -2.61
N SER A 73 -1.95 6.71 -3.79
CA SER A 73 -3.23 6.05 -3.97
C SER A 73 -3.29 4.78 -3.10
N PRO A 74 -4.44 4.48 -2.46
CA PRO A 74 -4.60 3.23 -1.72
C PRO A 74 -4.27 1.99 -2.56
N GLU A 75 -4.58 2.03 -3.86
CA GLU A 75 -4.23 0.93 -4.79
C GLU A 75 -2.72 0.71 -4.91
N ARG A 76 -1.91 1.78 -4.91
CA ARG A 76 -0.45 1.64 -4.94
C ARG A 76 0.09 1.01 -3.66
N ILE A 77 -0.55 1.30 -2.53
CA ILE A 77 -0.26 0.63 -1.24
C ILE A 77 -0.64 -0.85 -1.35
N TYR A 78 -1.83 -1.18 -1.86
CA TYR A 78 -2.23 -2.59 -2.09
C TYR A 78 -1.27 -3.33 -3.02
N GLN A 79 -0.83 -2.72 -4.13
CA GLN A 79 0.19 -3.30 -5.02
C GLN A 79 1.50 -3.59 -4.28
N HIS A 80 1.94 -2.66 -3.42
CA HIS A 80 3.12 -2.86 -2.59
C HIS A 80 2.96 -4.05 -1.63
N LEU A 81 1.82 -4.16 -0.94
CA LEU A 81 1.53 -5.30 -0.06
C LEU A 81 1.48 -6.63 -0.83
N ARG A 82 0.88 -6.65 -2.04
CA ARG A 82 0.84 -7.86 -2.88
C ARG A 82 2.24 -8.29 -3.31
N ALA A 83 3.08 -7.34 -3.74
CA ALA A 83 4.46 -7.60 -4.11
C ALA A 83 5.31 -8.08 -2.93
N ASP A 84 5.13 -7.48 -1.74
CA ASP A 84 5.81 -7.91 -0.52
C ASP A 84 5.43 -9.35 -0.13
N ARG A 85 4.13 -9.68 -0.19
CA ARG A 85 3.64 -11.03 0.05
C ARG A 85 4.21 -12.06 -0.94
N GLN A 86 4.31 -11.71 -2.23
CA GLN A 86 4.94 -12.57 -3.24
C GLN A 86 6.44 -12.78 -2.98
N ALA A 87 7.11 -11.78 -2.41
CA ALA A 87 8.52 -11.86 -2.02
C ALA A 87 8.74 -12.57 -0.67
N GLY A 88 7.69 -13.12 -0.03
CA GLY A 88 7.78 -13.80 1.27
C GLY A 88 7.74 -12.86 2.48
N GLY A 89 7.38 -11.59 2.30
CA GLY A 89 7.28 -10.61 3.39
C GLY A 89 6.01 -10.75 4.23
N THR A 90 6.01 -10.08 5.37
CA THR A 90 4.97 -10.19 6.42
C THR A 90 4.03 -8.98 6.49
N LEU A 91 4.19 -7.97 5.63
CA LEU A 91 3.42 -6.71 5.71
C LEU A 91 1.90 -6.91 5.57
N TRP A 92 1.48 -7.93 4.83
CA TRP A 92 0.06 -8.26 4.67
C TRP A 92 -0.62 -8.72 5.95
N SER A 93 0.15 -9.17 6.96
CA SER A 93 -0.38 -9.65 8.24
C SER A 93 -0.92 -8.52 9.13
N HIS A 94 -0.48 -7.29 8.88
CA HIS A 94 -0.94 -6.08 9.56
C HIS A 94 -2.26 -5.53 9.03
N LEU A 95 -2.74 -6.03 7.89
CA LEU A 95 -4.09 -5.69 7.43
C LEU A 95 -5.13 -6.29 8.38
N ARG A 96 -6.13 -5.50 8.76
CA ARG A 96 -7.26 -5.93 9.61
C ARG A 96 -7.90 -7.26 9.18
N HIS A 97 -8.04 -7.48 7.87
CA HIS A 97 -8.59 -8.73 7.33
C HIS A 97 -7.52 -9.71 6.85
N ARG A 98 -6.23 -9.35 6.85
CA ARG A 98 -5.10 -10.20 6.44
C ARG A 98 -5.30 -10.87 5.07
N GLY A 99 -6.00 -10.19 4.16
CA GLY A 99 -6.37 -10.74 2.85
C GLY A 99 -7.36 -11.91 2.89
N LYS A 100 -8.01 -12.19 4.04
CA LYS A 100 -9.08 -13.19 4.14
C LYS A 100 -10.23 -12.75 3.25
N LYS A 101 -10.63 -13.63 2.33
CA LYS A 101 -11.84 -13.42 1.52
C LYS A 101 -13.04 -13.35 2.46
N ARG A 102 -13.92 -12.37 2.22
CA ARG A 102 -15.20 -12.29 2.93
C ARG A 102 -15.97 -13.58 2.67
N LYS A 103 -16.39 -14.28 3.72
CA LYS A 103 -17.27 -15.44 3.59
C LYS A 103 -18.59 -14.98 2.96
N LYS A 104 -19.04 -15.67 1.91
CA LYS A 104 -20.40 -15.46 1.39
C LYS A 104 -21.38 -15.83 2.51
N ARG A 105 -22.40 -14.99 2.71
CA ARG A 105 -23.48 -15.30 3.64
C ARG A 105 -24.40 -16.29 2.95
N TYR A 106 -24.26 -17.56 3.28
CA TYR A 106 -25.23 -18.59 2.95
C TYR A 106 -26.22 -18.69 4.13
N GLY A 107 -27.52 -18.63 3.86
CA GLY A 107 -28.57 -18.65 4.89
C GLY A 107 -29.89 -18.08 4.38
N LYS A 108 -30.98 -18.35 5.12
CA LYS A 108 -32.31 -17.78 4.86
C LYS A 108 -32.34 -16.28 5.19
N PRO A 109 -33.27 -15.50 4.60
CA PRO A 109 -33.45 -14.08 4.92
C PRO A 109 -33.52 -13.85 6.43
N ASP A 110 -32.99 -12.71 6.89
CA ASP A 110 -32.94 -12.36 8.31
C ASP A 110 -34.36 -12.36 8.91
N ALA A 111 -34.62 -13.28 9.85
CA ALA A 111 -35.93 -13.45 10.48
C ALA A 111 -36.25 -12.35 11.52
N ARG A 112 -35.32 -11.43 11.76
CA ARG A 112 -35.46 -10.32 12.73
C ARG A 112 -36.61 -9.36 12.42
N GLY A 113 -37.20 -9.43 11.23
CA GLY A 113 -38.32 -8.58 10.82
C GLY A 113 -37.93 -7.11 10.65
N GLN A 114 -38.91 -6.25 10.37
CA GLN A 114 -38.71 -4.79 10.38
C GLN A 114 -38.72 -4.26 11.81
N ILE A 115 -37.88 -3.25 12.09
CA ILE A 115 -37.86 -2.55 13.38
C ILE A 115 -39.25 -1.96 13.63
N LYS A 116 -39.94 -2.46 14.66
CA LYS A 116 -41.25 -1.97 15.06
C LYS A 116 -41.13 -0.49 15.44
N ASN A 117 -42.04 0.35 14.94
CA ASN A 117 -42.06 1.80 15.17
C ASN A 117 -40.84 2.56 14.61
N ARG A 118 -40.26 2.13 13.48
CA ARG A 118 -39.21 2.92 12.81
C ARG A 118 -39.78 4.28 12.38
N VAL A 119 -39.14 5.36 12.79
CA VAL A 119 -39.48 6.72 12.34
C VAL A 119 -38.86 6.94 10.96
N SER A 120 -39.68 7.30 9.97
CA SER A 120 -39.22 7.64 8.62
C SER A 120 -38.31 8.87 8.67
N ILE A 121 -37.31 8.92 7.80
CA ILE A 121 -36.37 10.06 7.73
C ILE A 121 -37.11 11.37 7.49
N GLY A 122 -38.23 11.36 6.74
CA GLY A 122 -39.04 12.55 6.49
C GLY A 122 -39.81 13.09 7.69
N VAL A 123 -39.91 12.33 8.78
CA VAL A 123 -40.57 12.75 10.03
C VAL A 123 -39.56 13.31 11.03
N ARG A 124 -38.26 13.25 10.72
CA ARG A 124 -37.24 13.84 11.59
C ARG A 124 -37.38 15.37 11.57
N PRO A 125 -37.28 16.03 12.74
CA PRO A 125 -37.32 17.49 12.80
C PRO A 125 -36.14 18.06 12.02
N ALA A 126 -36.36 19.21 11.38
CA ALA A 126 -35.29 19.97 10.77
C ALA A 126 -34.25 20.32 11.85
N ILE A 127 -32.98 20.11 11.55
CA ILE A 127 -31.89 20.55 12.42
C ILE A 127 -31.92 22.08 12.38
N ARG A 128 -32.16 22.69 13.55
CA ARG A 128 -32.13 24.15 13.73
C ARG A 128 -30.70 24.63 13.94
#